data_AF-A0A3N5QJF6-F1
#
_entry.id   AF-A0A3N5QJF6-F1
#
_cell.length_a   1.000
_cell.length_b   1.000
_cell.length_c   1.000
_cell.angle_alpha   90.00
_cell.angle_beta   90.00
_cell.angle_gamma   90.00
#
_symmetry.space_group_name_H-M   'P 1'
#
loop_
_entity.id
_entity.type
_entity.pdbx_description
1 polymer ?
#
loop_
_entity_poly.entity_id
_entity_poly.type
_entity_poly.pdbx_seq_one_letter_code
_entity_poly.pdbx_strand_id
1 'polypeptide(L)' 'MEYNTLLTYLLIAPLLGGIFLLFIDKSKEHLIRYAGLAVSLLAFVISLIIFFYFNYNNSDFQFQHKFAW' A
#
# COMPACT_ATOMS: atom_id res chain seq x y z
N MET A 1 21.21 7.27 4.92
CA MET A 1 19.78 6.91 4.98
C MET A 1 19.41 6.37 3.62
N GLU A 2 19.10 5.08 3.50
CA GLU A 2 18.57 4.55 2.25
C GLU A 2 17.17 5.15 2.02
N TYR A 3 16.96 5.77 0.86
CA TYR A 3 15.65 6.25 0.47
C TYR A 3 14.82 5.04 0.07
N ASN A 4 13.76 4.77 0.82
CA ASN A 4 12.92 3.61 0.61
C ASN A 4 11.45 4.05 0.40
N THR A 5 10.90 3.66 -0.75
CA THR A 5 9.53 4.02 -1.17
C THR A 5 8.47 2.99 -0.77
N LEU A 6 8.84 1.88 -0.12
CA LEU A 6 7.91 0.80 0.28
C LEU A 6 6.76 1.32 1.14
N LEU A 7 7.04 2.16 2.14
CA LEU A 7 6.00 2.72 2.99
C LEU A 7 5.07 3.64 2.19
N THR A 8 5.60 4.40 1.23
CA THR A 8 4.77 5.20 0.32
C THR A 8 3.86 4.31 -0.51
N TYR A 9 4.36 3.21 -1.07
CA TYR A 9 3.55 2.26 -1.83
C TYR A 9 2.44 1.63 -0.99
N LEU A 10 2.74 1.26 0.26
CA LEU A 10 1.72 0.78 1.20
C LEU A 10 0.61 1.82 1.41
N LEU A 11 0.99 3.09 1.62
CA LEU A 11 0.04 4.17 1.88
C LEU A 11 -0.84 4.50 0.67
N ILE A 12 -0.28 4.51 -0.55
CA ILE A 12 -1.04 4.88 -1.76
C ILE A 12 -1.84 3.72 -2.36
N ALA A 13 -1.49 2.46 -2.07
CA ALA A 13 -2.17 1.29 -2.61
C ALA A 13 -3.71 1.32 -2.43
N PRO A 14 -4.28 1.56 -1.22
CA PRO A 14 -5.72 1.64 -1.05
C PRO A 14 -6.34 2.85 -1.77
N LEU A 15 -5.62 3.97 -1.87
CA LEU A 15 -6.10 5.16 -2.59
C LEU A 15 -6.20 4.90 -4.09
N LEU A 16 -5.13 4.35 -4.68
CA LEU A 16 -5.12 3.97 -6.09
C LEU A 16 -6.16 2.90 -6.39
N GLY A 17 -6.31 1.91 -5.52
CA GLY A 17 -7.35 0.90 -5.66
C GLY A 17 -8.76 1.48 -5.56
N GLY A 18 -9.01 2.39 -4.61
CA GLY A 18 -10.28 3.11 -4.50
C GLY A 18 -10.60 3.93 -5.75
N ILE A 19 -9.62 4.67 -6.27
CA ILE A 19 -9.76 5.41 -7.54
C ILE A 19 -10.05 4.44 -8.70
N PHE A 20 -9.36 3.31 -8.77
CA PHE A 20 -9.59 2.29 -9.80
C PHE A 20 -11.03 1.74 -9.75
N LEU A 21 -11.58 1.50 -8.55
CA LEU A 21 -12.96 1.04 -8.38
C LEU A 21 -14.00 2.02 -8.93
N LEU A 22 -13.72 3.33 -8.97
CA LEU A 22 -14.64 4.34 -9.52
C LEU A 22 -14.92 4.15 -11.01
N PHE A 23 -14.04 3.47 -11.74
CA PHE A 23 -14.21 3.17 -13.16
C PHE A 23 -15.01 1.89 -13.42
N ILE A 24 -15.40 1.16 -12.37
CA ILE A 24 -16.19 -0.06 -12.49
C ILE A 24 -17.68 0.28 -12.39
N ASP A 25 -18.49 -0.24 -13.32
CA ASP A 25 -19.94 -0.10 -13.28
C ASP A 25 -20.51 -0.63 -11.95
N LYS A 26 -21.30 0.19 -11.27
CA LYS A 26 -21.93 -0.12 -9.98
C LYS A 26 -22.79 -1.39 -9.97
N SER A 27 -23.31 -1.81 -11.12
CA SER A 27 -24.07 -3.06 -11.25
C SER A 27 -23.20 -4.31 -11.07
N LYS A 28 -21.88 -4.18 -11.20
CA LYS A 28 -20.92 -5.29 -11.08
C LYS A 28 -20.43 -5.45 -9.64
N GLU A 29 -21.35 -5.63 -8.70
CA GLU A 29 -21.05 -5.70 -7.26
C GLU A 29 -19.99 -6.76 -6.92
N HIS A 30 -20.08 -7.95 -7.52
CA HIS A 30 -19.08 -9.00 -7.32
C HIS A 30 -17.68 -8.58 -7.77
N LEU A 31 -17.58 -7.89 -8.92
CA LEU A 31 -16.30 -7.42 -9.44
C LEU A 31 -15.69 -6.36 -8.52
N ILE A 32 -16.50 -5.39 -8.06
CA ILE A 32 -16.08 -4.36 -7.10
C ILE A 32 -15.58 -5.01 -5.80
N ARG A 33 -16.33 -5.99 -5.27
CA ARG A 33 -15.98 -6.72 -4.05
C ARG A 33 -14.63 -7.43 -4.18
N TYR A 34 -14.43 -8.22 -5.25
CA TYR A 34 -13.19 -8.96 -5.42
C TYR A 34 -12.00 -8.06 -5.79
N ALA A 35 -12.23 -6.97 -6.53
CA ALA A 35 -11.19 -5.98 -6.80
C ALA A 35 -10.75 -5.26 -5.51
N GLY A 36 -11.69 -4.85 -4.65
CA GLY A 36 -11.36 -4.26 -3.35
C GLY A 36 -10.61 -5.23 -2.43
N LEU A 37 -10.97 -6.52 -2.45
CA LEU A 37 -10.24 -7.56 -1.73
C LEU A 37 -8.82 -7.74 -2.27
N ALA A 38 -8.64 -7.76 -3.59
CA ALA A 38 -7.33 -7.89 -4.22
C ALA A 38 -6.41 -6.71 -3.88
N VAL A 39 -6.93 -5.48 -3.91
CA VAL A 39 -6.21 -4.27 -3.48
C VAL A 39 -5.78 -4.38 -2.02
N SER A 40 -6.70 -4.81 -1.14
CA SER A 40 -6.43 -4.96 0.29
C SER A 40 -5.37 -6.03 0.55
N LEU A 41 -5.42 -7.15 -0.17
CA LEU A 41 -4.41 -8.22 -0.09
C LEU A 41 -3.05 -7.73 -0.57
N LEU A 42 -2.98 -6.95 -1.65
CA LEU A 42 -1.72 -6.36 -2.12
C LEU A 42 -1.12 -5.43 -1.06
N ALA A 43 -1.92 -4.53 -0.48
CA ALA A 43 -1.47 -3.67 0.61
C ALA A 43 -0.98 -4.50 1.81
N PHE A 44 -1.70 -5.56 2.17
CA PHE A 44 -1.30 -6.46 3.25
C PHE A 44 0.03 -7.16 2.96
N VAL A 45 0.26 -7.67 1.75
CA VAL A 45 1.54 -8.27 1.35
C VAL A 45 2.68 -7.26 1.47
N ILE A 46 2.48 -6.00 1.03
CA ILE A 46 3.48 -4.94 1.20
C ILE A 46 3.77 -4.69 2.69
N SER A 47 2.75 -4.68 3.54
CA SER A 47 2.93 -4.52 4.99
C SER A 47 3.74 -5.66 5.62
N LEU A 48 3.56 -6.90 5.17
CA LEU A 48 4.34 -8.05 5.63
C LEU A 48 5.80 -7.92 5.22
N ILE A 49 6.07 -7.48 3.98
CA ILE A 49 7.45 -7.22 3.52
C ILE A 49 8.10 -6.17 4.44
N ILE A 50 7.42 -5.05 4.70
CA ILE A 50 7.94 -4.02 5.62
C ILE A 50 8.21 -4.62 7.01
N PHE A 51 7.28 -5.42 7.54
CA PHE A 51 7.41 -6.04 8.86
C PHE A 51 8.62 -6.99 8.96
N PHE A 52 8.82 -7.87 7.98
CA PHE A 52 9.93 -8.82 7.99
C PHE A 52 11.29 -8.18 7.74
N TYR A 53 11.34 -7.04 7.02
CA TYR A 53 12.58 -6.31 6.75
C TYR A 53 12.88 -5.21 7.79
N PHE A 54 12.02 -5.00 8.78
CA PHE A 54 12.24 -4.01 9.84
C PHE A 54 13.37 -4.45 10.79
N ASN A 55 14.37 -3.59 11.00
CA ASN A 55 15.47 -3.82 11.94
C ASN A 55 15.12 -3.33 13.35
N TYR A 56 14.73 -4.23 14.24
CA TYR A 56 14.34 -3.90 15.61
C TYR A 56 15.45 -3.32 16.49
N ASN A 57 16.72 -3.45 16.09
CA ASN A 57 17.87 -2.90 16.84
C ASN A 57 18.20 -1.47 16.43
N ASN A 58 17.50 -0.90 15.45
CA ASN A 58 17.70 0.47 15.01
C ASN A 58 16.52 1.35 15.45
N SER A 59 16.80 2.39 16.24
CA SER A 59 15.83 3.36 16.73
C SER A 59 15.41 4.41 15.70
N ASP A 60 16.11 4.52 14.58
CA ASP A 60 15.80 5.47 13.52
C ASP A 60 14.58 5.04 12.69
N PHE A 61 13.92 5.98 12.02
CA PHE A 61 12.93 5.65 11.00
C PHE A 61 13.60 5.01 9.78
N GLN A 62 13.11 3.84 9.35
CA GLN A 62 13.79 2.99 8.35
C GLN A 62 13.22 3.12 6.94
N PHE A 63 11.93 3.44 6.81
CA PHE A 63 11.24 3.54 5.51
C PHE A 63 10.92 5.00 5.17
N GLN A 64 11.94 5.86 5.21
CA GLN A 64 11.76 7.29 4.97
C GLN A 64 11.76 7.59 3.46
N HIS A 65 10.69 8.24 3.02
CA HIS A 65 10.61 8.90 1.73
C HIS A 65 10.25 10.37 1.97
N LYS A 66 11.14 11.28 1.57
CA LYS A 66 10.97 12.72 1.78
C LYS A 66 10.64 13.38 0.45
N PHE A 67 9.60 14.21 0.45
CA PHE A 67 9.30 15.12 -0.65
C PHE A 67 9.64 16.53 -0.19
N ALA A 68 10.29 17.31 -1.05
CA ALA A 68 10.38 18.75 -0.85
C ALA A 68 9.00 19.33 -1.16
N TRP A 69 8.36 19.87 -0.13
CA TRP A 69 7.06 20.55 -0.25
C TRP A 69 7.26 22.05 -0.25
#